data_AF-A0A3P1XCK5-F1
#
_entry.id   AF-A0A3P1XCK5-F1
#
_cell.length_a   1.000
_cell.length_b   1.000
_cell.length_c   1.000
_cell.angle_alpha   90.00
_cell.angle_beta   90.00
_cell.angle_gamma   90.00
#
_symmetry.space_group_name_H-M   'P 1'
#
loop_
_entity.id
_entity.type
_entity.pdbx_description
1 polymer ?
#
loop_
_entity_poly.entity_id
_entity_poly.type
_entity_poly.pdbx_seq_one_letter_code
_entity_poly.pdbx_strand_id
1 'polypeptide(L)'
;MLHLYVIAISGQETCLTVSSRPPQWIFNQSLRSSTSTSYRLNIFIHIVRSSKGKGLSAGIASSIINTLNNSFTNTNIQFVLHGTDFIDSDYYYNNLTDKENQLFTVNAHENAIDIYVLGTSTTWIGSGLANGIPSTALIIHGKHYNTSTLPHEMGHCLGLYHTHHGTIYEEGSDDTNQCAEFVDGSNSSICGDYISDTPADPNRWSNNSCSYIGTGVDGHGDSYTPNASNYMSYAHKPCRTLFSDLQIDRMKLFINNTPSLQQVIDYNISGPSFVCDQATYTIQNLLPGAIVQWSVNNNNLQLLSGQGTGMATFKKSNIGRTNITAEIYNNNILISGVNQLVSVGVPELYTYGDYLYSGGQPKRCFVENQANSCYLQSDQDENIDKWDWRVTSGEIFVSGLKNENATIYPRPSSPPSFMIEIRALNPDYAIEQKNNYNHLINKT
;
A
#
# COMPACT_ATOMS: atom_id res chain seq x y z
N MET A 1 -35.17 28.11 44.33
CA MET A 1 -34.95 27.73 42.92
C MET A 1 -33.51 27.29 42.77
N LEU A 2 -33.25 25.99 42.90
CA LEU A 2 -31.94 25.40 42.68
C LEU A 2 -31.89 25.05 41.19
N HIS A 3 -31.11 25.80 40.40
CA HIS A 3 -30.84 25.42 39.01
C HIS A 3 -29.86 24.25 39.02
N LEU A 4 -30.36 23.04 38.81
CA LEU A 4 -29.53 21.91 38.42
C LEU A 4 -28.98 22.21 37.03
N TYR A 5 -27.67 22.45 36.95
CA TYR A 5 -26.93 22.27 35.71
C TYR A 5 -26.98 20.78 35.35
N VAL A 6 -27.80 20.43 34.37
CA VAL A 6 -27.65 19.16 33.65
C VAL A 6 -26.36 19.30 32.86
N ILE A 7 -25.30 18.64 33.32
CA ILE A 7 -24.10 18.44 32.52
C ILE A 7 -24.55 17.56 31.35
N ALA A 8 -24.76 18.17 30.19
CA ALA A 8 -24.79 17.45 28.94
C ALA A 8 -23.39 16.82 28.80
N ILE A 9 -23.30 15.52 29.08
CA ILE A 9 -22.10 14.73 28.78
C ILE A 9 -22.02 14.71 27.25
N SER A 10 -21.24 15.65 26.70
CA SER A 10 -20.95 15.70 25.26
C SER A 10 -20.27 14.39 24.89
N GLY A 11 -20.78 13.71 23.86
CA GLY A 11 -20.26 12.43 23.41
C GLY A 11 -18.78 12.48 22.99
N GLN A 12 -18.21 13.66 22.74
CA GLN A 12 -16.94 13.81 22.01
C GLN A 12 -15.66 13.85 22.87
N GLU A 13 -15.63 13.28 24.07
CA GLU A 13 -14.37 13.19 24.83
C GLU A 13 -13.41 12.08 24.34
N THR A 14 -13.89 11.16 23.49
CA THR A 14 -13.07 10.04 22.99
C THR A 14 -12.65 10.21 21.52
N CYS A 15 -13.60 10.39 20.61
CA CYS A 15 -13.37 10.68 19.20
C CYS A 15 -13.99 12.05 18.89
N LEU A 16 -13.29 12.87 18.10
CA LEU A 16 -13.73 14.21 17.71
C LEU A 16 -14.37 14.25 16.32
N THR A 17 -14.50 13.10 15.65
CA THR A 17 -15.11 13.01 14.32
C THR A 17 -16.57 13.43 14.40
N VAL A 18 -16.90 14.49 13.67
CA VAL A 18 -18.29 14.94 13.50
C VAL A 18 -18.96 14.15 12.39
N SER A 19 -20.20 13.73 12.60
CA SER A 19 -20.99 13.06 11.57
C SER A 19 -21.27 14.02 10.41
N SER A 20 -21.03 13.52 9.20
CA SER A 20 -21.32 14.22 7.94
C SER A 20 -22.70 13.83 7.39
N ARG A 21 -23.28 14.60 6.48
CA ARG A 21 -24.56 14.26 5.87
C ARG A 21 -24.38 13.00 5.01
N PRO A 22 -25.16 11.93 5.24
CA PRO A 22 -24.99 10.70 4.49
C PRO A 22 -25.30 10.90 3.00
N PRO A 23 -24.48 10.33 2.10
CA PRO A 23 -24.77 10.39 0.68
C PRO A 23 -26.00 9.55 0.37
N GLN A 24 -26.90 10.05 -0.47
CA GLN A 24 -28.23 9.46 -0.68
C GLN A 24 -28.19 7.99 -1.14
N TRP A 25 -27.12 7.56 -1.79
CA TRP A 25 -26.99 6.19 -2.27
C TRP A 25 -26.88 5.15 -1.13
N ILE A 26 -26.54 5.52 0.10
CA ILE A 26 -26.48 4.55 1.23
C ILE A 26 -27.84 3.94 1.56
N PHE A 27 -28.93 4.65 1.22
CA PHE A 27 -30.31 4.24 1.45
C PHE A 27 -30.86 3.38 0.30
N ASN A 28 -30.11 3.23 -0.80
CA ASN A 28 -30.52 2.42 -1.93
C ASN A 28 -30.14 0.94 -1.72
N GLN A 29 -31.12 0.13 -1.32
CA GLN A 29 -30.92 -1.30 -1.05
C GLN A 29 -30.41 -2.09 -2.28
N SER A 30 -30.68 -1.63 -3.51
CA SER A 30 -30.20 -2.31 -4.73
C SER A 30 -28.68 -2.25 -4.92
N LEU A 31 -27.99 -1.35 -4.20
CA LEU A 31 -26.54 -1.23 -4.23
C LEU A 31 -25.83 -2.15 -3.22
N ARG A 32 -26.58 -2.80 -2.32
CA ARG A 32 -26.04 -3.78 -1.38
C ARG A 32 -25.72 -5.06 -2.15
N SER A 33 -24.49 -5.17 -2.61
CA SER A 33 -23.98 -6.36 -3.31
C SER A 33 -23.05 -7.12 -2.38
N SER A 34 -23.30 -8.42 -2.23
CA SER A 34 -22.47 -9.36 -1.49
C SER A 34 -21.20 -9.70 -2.28
N THR A 35 -20.41 -8.69 -2.67
CA THR A 35 -19.18 -8.95 -3.41
C THR A 35 -18.10 -9.46 -2.47
N SER A 36 -17.51 -10.60 -2.83
CA SER A 36 -16.29 -11.13 -2.23
C SER A 36 -15.03 -10.32 -2.63
N THR A 37 -15.20 -9.06 -3.05
CA THR A 37 -14.11 -8.23 -3.52
C THR A 37 -13.18 -7.91 -2.35
N SER A 38 -11.90 -8.15 -2.58
CA SER A 38 -10.84 -7.76 -1.65
C SER A 38 -10.27 -6.41 -2.06
N TYR A 39 -10.06 -5.54 -1.09
CA TYR A 39 -9.45 -4.23 -1.27
C TYR A 39 -8.11 -4.18 -0.55
N ARG A 40 -7.14 -3.53 -1.20
CA ARG A 40 -5.85 -3.18 -0.61
C ARG A 40 -5.69 -1.68 -0.69
N LEU A 41 -5.59 -1.02 0.45
CA LEU A 41 -5.56 0.43 0.56
C LEU A 41 -4.17 0.89 1.00
N ASN A 42 -3.63 1.87 0.30
CA ASN A 42 -2.38 2.53 0.63
C ASN A 42 -2.54 3.38 1.88
N ILE A 43 -1.60 3.27 2.80
CA ILE A 43 -1.51 4.06 4.03
C ILE A 43 -0.19 4.84 4.01
N PHE A 44 -0.28 6.14 4.23
CA PHE A 44 0.90 6.97 4.52
C PHE A 44 0.86 7.43 5.97
N ILE A 45 1.99 7.31 6.68
CA ILE A 45 2.04 7.62 8.12
C ILE A 45 2.92 8.83 8.37
N HIS A 46 2.30 9.90 8.87
CA HIS A 46 2.99 11.11 9.29
C HIS A 46 3.23 11.06 10.80
N ILE A 47 4.48 11.10 11.23
CA ILE A 47 4.83 11.08 12.65
C ILE A 47 5.17 12.49 13.11
N VAL A 48 4.28 13.09 13.91
CA VAL A 48 4.45 14.45 14.42
C VAL A 48 5.39 14.43 15.63
N ARG A 49 6.47 15.22 15.55
CA ARG A 49 7.50 15.33 16.58
C ARG A 49 7.79 16.79 16.89
N SER A 50 8.55 17.03 17.95
CA SER A 50 9.06 18.37 18.24
C SER A 50 9.97 18.85 17.10
N SER A 51 10.19 20.16 16.98
CA SER A 51 11.10 20.77 15.99
C SER A 51 12.55 20.26 16.08
N LYS A 52 12.90 19.61 17.20
CA LYS A 52 14.21 18.99 17.47
C LYS A 52 14.22 17.48 17.20
N GLY A 53 13.18 16.94 16.58
CA GLY A 53 13.03 15.51 16.26
C GLY A 53 12.70 14.63 17.47
N LYS A 54 12.27 15.20 18.60
CA LYS A 54 11.88 14.42 19.79
C LYS A 54 10.42 13.97 19.64
N GLY A 55 10.18 12.67 19.69
CA GLY A 55 8.84 12.09 19.61
C GLY A 55 8.88 10.58 19.38
N LEU A 56 7.81 10.05 18.80
CA LEU A 56 7.77 8.65 18.35
C LEU A 56 8.75 8.43 17.18
N SER A 57 9.21 7.19 17.02
CA SER A 57 10.11 6.80 15.92
C SER A 57 9.33 6.19 14.76
N ALA A 58 9.94 6.10 13.57
CA ALA A 58 9.38 5.41 12.40
C ALA A 58 9.02 3.94 12.67
N GLY A 59 9.56 3.32 13.72
CA GLY A 59 9.25 1.94 14.10
C GLY A 59 7.77 1.69 14.46
N ILE A 60 6.98 2.73 14.72
CA ILE A 60 5.54 2.57 14.97
C ILE A 60 4.74 2.20 13.71
N ALA A 61 5.30 2.43 12.51
CA ALA A 61 4.60 2.22 11.25
C ALA A 61 4.11 0.78 11.10
N SER A 62 4.98 -0.20 11.38
CA SER A 62 4.60 -1.62 11.36
C SER A 62 3.53 -1.95 12.41
N SER A 63 3.56 -1.30 13.59
CA SER A 63 2.53 -1.49 14.62
C SER A 63 1.16 -0.99 14.17
N ILE A 64 1.11 0.14 13.47
CA ILE A 64 -0.13 0.73 12.93
C ILE A 64 -0.73 -0.20 11.88
N ILE A 65 0.08 -0.60 10.89
CA ILE A 65 -0.36 -1.52 9.82
C ILE A 65 -0.82 -2.87 10.38
N ASN A 66 -0.09 -3.43 11.35
CA ASN A 66 -0.50 -4.68 12.00
C ASN A 66 -1.80 -4.51 12.79
N THR A 67 -1.98 -3.39 13.50
CA THR A 67 -3.21 -3.11 14.26
C THR A 67 -4.41 -3.04 13.32
N LEU A 68 -4.28 -2.32 12.20
CA LEU A 68 -5.32 -2.24 11.18
C LEU A 68 -5.62 -3.61 10.56
N ASN A 69 -4.61 -4.30 10.02
CA ASN A 69 -4.83 -5.59 9.36
C ASN A 69 -5.40 -6.67 10.31
N ASN A 70 -5.01 -6.66 11.59
CA ASN A 70 -5.61 -7.55 12.60
C ASN A 70 -7.08 -7.21 12.86
N SER A 71 -7.41 -5.92 12.98
CA SER A 71 -8.78 -5.47 13.23
C SER A 71 -9.71 -5.69 12.03
N PHE A 72 -9.15 -5.72 10.82
CA PHE A 72 -9.88 -5.85 9.56
C PHE A 72 -9.74 -7.24 8.90
N THR A 73 -9.16 -8.23 9.58
CA THR A 73 -8.85 -9.55 8.98
C THR A 73 -10.04 -10.22 8.29
N ASN A 74 -11.26 -10.07 8.84
CA ASN A 74 -12.47 -10.71 8.29
C ASN A 74 -13.27 -9.81 7.32
N THR A 75 -12.72 -8.66 6.94
CA THR A 75 -13.45 -7.66 6.14
C THR A 75 -13.16 -7.75 4.63
N ASN A 76 -12.12 -8.50 4.23
CA ASN A 76 -11.50 -8.43 2.91
C ASN A 76 -10.96 -7.02 2.55
N ILE A 77 -10.65 -6.20 3.55
CA ILE A 77 -9.93 -4.93 3.40
C ILE A 77 -8.58 -5.09 4.09
N GLN A 78 -7.52 -4.79 3.34
CA GLN A 78 -6.14 -4.84 3.81
C GLN A 78 -5.47 -3.49 3.63
N PHE A 79 -4.51 -3.19 4.50
CA PHE A 79 -3.78 -1.93 4.51
C PHE A 79 -2.31 -2.17 4.22
N VAL A 80 -1.77 -1.37 3.31
CA VAL A 80 -0.42 -1.49 2.77
C VAL A 80 0.35 -0.22 3.10
N LEU A 81 1.53 -0.36 3.70
CA LEU A 81 2.38 0.81 3.96
C LEU A 81 2.90 1.36 2.63
N HIS A 82 2.44 2.55 2.27
CA HIS A 82 2.91 3.29 1.09
C HIS A 82 4.15 4.12 1.41
N GLY A 83 4.18 4.71 2.61
CA GLY A 83 5.31 5.52 3.05
C GLY A 83 5.16 6.03 4.48
N THR A 84 6.22 6.65 4.96
CA THR A 84 6.27 7.29 6.28
C THR A 84 7.14 8.53 6.22
N ASP A 85 6.78 9.58 6.94
CA ASP A 85 7.64 10.73 7.15
C ASP A 85 7.58 11.26 8.60
N PHE A 86 8.35 12.31 8.84
CA PHE A 86 8.29 13.07 10.09
C PHE A 86 7.80 14.49 9.80
N ILE A 87 6.91 14.97 10.66
CA ILE A 87 6.52 16.38 10.75
C ILE A 87 7.14 16.94 12.02
N ASP A 88 8.35 17.51 11.90
CA ASP A 88 9.09 18.10 13.02
C ASP A 88 8.62 19.55 13.28
N SER A 89 7.61 19.71 14.12
CA SER A 89 6.94 21.00 14.35
C SER A 89 6.41 21.14 15.78
N ASP A 90 7.02 22.04 16.55
CA ASP A 90 6.52 22.39 17.89
C ASP A 90 5.09 22.96 17.86
N TYR A 91 4.67 23.53 16.72
CA TYR A 91 3.32 24.08 16.53
C TYR A 91 2.23 23.02 16.64
N TYR A 92 2.46 21.83 16.05
CA TYR A 92 1.54 20.69 16.12
C TYR A 92 1.87 19.77 17.31
N TYR A 93 3.15 19.61 17.65
CA TYR A 93 3.60 18.67 18.67
C TYR A 93 3.20 19.07 20.10
N ASN A 94 3.27 20.36 20.44
CA ASN A 94 3.00 20.79 21.81
C ASN A 94 1.50 20.80 22.13
N ASN A 95 0.69 21.30 21.21
CA ASN A 95 -0.76 21.40 21.36
C ASN A 95 -1.44 21.37 19.98
N LEU A 96 -2.34 20.43 19.75
CA LEU A 96 -3.06 20.28 18.47
C LEU A 96 -4.39 21.05 18.41
N THR A 97 -4.98 21.43 19.54
CA THR A 97 -6.31 22.06 19.59
C THR A 97 -6.41 23.23 18.61
N ASP A 98 -7.50 23.23 17.82
CA ASP A 98 -7.85 24.19 16.77
C ASP A 98 -6.91 24.19 15.54
N LYS A 99 -6.12 23.13 15.35
CA LYS A 99 -5.16 22.98 14.25
C LYS A 99 -5.33 21.68 13.46
N GLU A 100 -6.33 20.88 13.81
CA GLU A 100 -6.62 19.58 13.21
C GLU A 100 -6.79 19.71 11.69
N ASN A 101 -7.64 20.64 11.26
CA ASN A 101 -7.89 20.93 9.83
C ASN A 101 -6.64 21.38 9.08
N GLN A 102 -5.71 22.08 9.75
CA GLN A 102 -4.45 22.48 9.14
C GLN A 102 -3.53 21.28 8.97
N LEU A 103 -3.43 20.43 10.01
CA LEU A 103 -2.57 19.25 9.99
C LEU A 103 -2.96 18.29 8.85
N PHE A 104 -4.25 18.11 8.57
CA PHE A 104 -4.74 17.30 7.44
C PHE A 104 -4.27 17.74 6.06
N THR A 105 -3.71 18.94 5.92
CA THR A 105 -3.18 19.44 4.64
C THR A 105 -1.66 19.36 4.55
N VAL A 106 -0.99 19.02 5.66
CA VAL A 106 0.48 18.93 5.69
C VAL A 106 0.91 17.61 5.07
N ASN A 107 1.65 17.69 3.96
CA ASN A 107 2.18 16.53 3.23
C ASN A 107 1.11 15.49 2.83
N ALA A 108 -0.13 15.93 2.58
CA ALA A 108 -1.22 15.03 2.22
C ALA A 108 -0.98 14.32 0.88
N HIS A 109 -1.54 13.11 0.74
CA HIS A 109 -1.40 12.25 -0.43
C HIS A 109 -2.74 11.98 -1.10
N GLU A 110 -2.79 12.09 -2.43
CA GLU A 110 -4.00 11.74 -3.18
C GLU A 110 -4.19 10.21 -3.32
N ASN A 111 -3.10 9.45 -3.22
CA ASN A 111 -3.06 8.01 -3.49
C ASN A 111 -2.89 7.14 -2.23
N ALA A 112 -3.10 7.70 -1.04
CA ALA A 112 -3.06 7.00 0.24
C ALA A 112 -4.03 7.61 1.26
N ILE A 113 -4.39 6.84 2.28
CA ILE A 113 -5.03 7.38 3.49
C ILE A 113 -3.91 7.86 4.43
N ASP A 114 -3.90 9.15 4.74
CA ASP A 114 -2.91 9.78 5.61
C ASP A 114 -3.26 9.58 7.09
N ILE A 115 -2.33 8.99 7.85
CA ILE A 115 -2.46 8.80 9.29
C ILE A 115 -1.46 9.70 10.00
N TYR A 116 -1.96 10.76 10.63
CA TYR A 116 -1.18 11.69 11.43
C TYR A 116 -1.10 11.21 12.88
N VAL A 117 0.08 10.77 13.29
CA VAL A 117 0.33 10.25 14.64
C VAL A 117 0.98 11.32 15.49
N LEU A 118 0.28 11.76 16.54
CA LEU A 118 0.78 12.78 17.45
C LEU A 118 1.80 12.23 18.44
N GLY A 119 2.53 13.12 19.11
CA GLY A 119 3.37 12.77 20.25
C GLY A 119 2.55 12.21 21.42
N THR A 120 3.15 11.37 22.25
CA THR A 120 2.52 10.92 23.50
C THR A 120 2.33 12.04 24.52
N SER A 121 3.12 13.12 24.39
CA SER A 121 3.04 14.32 25.24
C SER A 121 2.24 15.47 24.62
N THR A 122 1.69 15.29 23.41
CA THR A 122 0.92 16.34 22.75
C THR A 122 -0.32 16.67 23.57
N THR A 123 -0.56 17.96 23.82
CA THR A 123 -1.79 18.41 24.47
C THR A 123 -2.91 18.41 23.44
N TRP A 124 -3.84 17.48 23.58
CA TRP A 124 -5.02 17.38 22.73
C TRP A 124 -6.10 16.57 23.48
N ILE A 125 -7.36 16.98 23.36
CA ILE A 125 -8.45 16.33 24.09
C ILE A 125 -8.92 15.05 23.40
N GLY A 126 -8.79 14.96 22.08
CA GLY A 126 -9.20 13.80 21.30
C GLY A 126 -8.29 12.58 21.51
N SER A 127 -8.86 11.38 21.42
CA SER A 127 -8.07 10.16 21.20
C SER A 127 -7.79 9.95 19.71
N GLY A 128 -8.71 10.38 18.85
CA GLY A 128 -8.66 10.27 17.39
C GLY A 128 -9.67 11.20 16.72
N LEU A 129 -9.46 11.43 15.42
CA LEU A 129 -10.29 12.26 14.56
C LEU A 129 -10.07 11.87 13.09
N ALA A 130 -11.10 11.45 12.39
CA ALA A 130 -11.11 11.39 10.92
C ALA A 130 -11.49 12.76 10.34
N ASN A 131 -10.97 13.09 9.15
CA ASN A 131 -11.27 14.36 8.47
C ASN A 131 -12.69 14.43 7.88
N GLY A 132 -13.56 13.48 8.23
CA GLY A 132 -14.91 13.33 7.73
C GLY A 132 -15.30 11.88 7.50
N ILE A 133 -16.56 11.68 7.11
CA ILE A 133 -17.17 10.38 6.82
C ILE A 133 -17.74 10.44 5.39
N PRO A 134 -17.16 9.73 4.40
CA PRO A 134 -15.83 9.11 4.41
C PRO A 134 -14.71 10.17 4.34
N SER A 135 -13.46 9.74 4.48
CA SER A 135 -12.28 10.60 4.32
C SER A 135 -11.03 9.79 3.96
N THR A 136 -9.98 10.47 3.49
CA THR A 136 -8.64 9.89 3.22
C THR A 136 -7.59 10.37 4.22
N ALA A 137 -8.00 10.87 5.38
CA ALA A 137 -7.06 11.31 6.41
C ALA A 137 -7.65 11.15 7.82
N LEU A 138 -6.81 10.76 8.78
CA LEU A 138 -7.14 10.72 10.19
C LEU A 138 -5.96 11.14 11.08
N ILE A 139 -6.27 11.68 12.24
CA ILE A 139 -5.34 11.98 13.32
C ILE A 139 -5.56 10.98 14.44
N ILE A 140 -4.46 10.47 15.00
CA ILE A 140 -4.49 9.58 16.15
C ILE A 140 -3.51 10.08 17.22
N HIS A 141 -3.97 10.16 18.46
CA HIS A 141 -3.08 10.52 19.55
C HIS A 141 -2.01 9.43 19.74
N GLY A 142 -0.75 9.81 19.95
CA GLY A 142 0.35 8.87 20.18
C GLY A 142 0.20 7.87 21.33
N LYS A 143 -0.82 8.02 22.21
CA LYS A 143 -1.15 7.03 23.25
C LYS A 143 -2.10 5.93 22.76
N HIS A 144 -2.68 6.09 21.56
CA HIS A 144 -3.81 5.30 21.08
C HIS A 144 -3.59 4.70 19.68
N TYR A 145 -2.43 4.92 19.04
CA TYR A 145 -2.11 4.44 17.68
C TYR A 145 -2.11 2.91 17.51
N ASN A 146 -2.09 2.13 18.60
CA ASN A 146 -2.13 0.67 18.58
C ASN A 146 -3.31 0.11 19.40
N THR A 147 -4.35 0.91 19.58
CA THR A 147 -5.57 0.54 20.31
C THR A 147 -6.76 0.50 19.37
N SER A 148 -7.94 0.10 19.87
CA SER A 148 -9.18 0.10 19.09
C SER A 148 -9.64 1.49 18.62
N THR A 149 -8.99 2.58 19.05
CA THR A 149 -9.23 3.91 18.46
C THR A 149 -8.74 3.98 17.02
N LEU A 150 -7.63 3.32 16.67
CA LEU A 150 -7.15 3.34 15.29
C LEU A 150 -8.14 2.72 14.28
N PRO A 151 -8.67 1.49 14.48
CA PRO A 151 -9.71 0.96 13.58
C PRO A 151 -11.02 1.74 13.66
N HIS A 152 -11.34 2.41 14.79
CA HIS A 152 -12.50 3.30 14.88
C HIS A 152 -12.39 4.49 13.92
N GLU A 153 -11.27 5.23 13.96
CA GLU A 153 -11.07 6.35 13.03
C GLU A 153 -10.97 5.87 11.57
N MET A 154 -10.35 4.70 11.34
CA MET A 154 -10.33 4.11 9.99
C MET A 154 -11.74 3.71 9.52
N GLY A 155 -12.63 3.28 10.42
CA GLY A 155 -14.03 3.04 10.12
C GLY A 155 -14.74 4.30 9.60
N HIS A 156 -14.48 5.46 10.21
CA HIS A 156 -14.96 6.75 9.71
C HIS A 156 -14.39 7.09 8.33
N CYS A 157 -13.08 6.89 8.10
CA CYS A 157 -12.49 7.07 6.77
C CYS A 157 -13.21 6.23 5.71
N LEU A 158 -13.65 5.03 6.09
CA LEU A 158 -14.39 4.10 5.23
C LEU A 158 -15.93 4.29 5.28
N GLY A 159 -16.40 5.38 5.86
CA GLY A 159 -17.80 5.82 5.77
C GLY A 159 -18.75 5.25 6.84
N LEU A 160 -18.22 4.73 7.95
CA LEU A 160 -19.05 4.31 9.08
C LEU A 160 -19.34 5.46 10.03
N TYR A 161 -20.57 5.49 10.54
CA TYR A 161 -21.01 6.40 11.58
C TYR A 161 -20.82 5.76 12.96
N HIS A 162 -20.88 6.58 14.02
CA HIS A 162 -20.97 6.04 15.37
C HIS A 162 -22.25 5.22 15.54
N THR A 163 -22.20 4.12 16.29
CA THR A 163 -23.40 3.30 16.58
C THR A 163 -24.51 4.07 17.29
N HIS A 164 -24.17 5.20 17.93
CA HIS A 164 -25.11 6.07 18.63
C HIS A 164 -25.62 7.25 17.80
N HIS A 165 -25.33 7.27 16.50
CA HIS A 165 -25.76 8.33 15.59
C HIS A 165 -27.29 8.51 15.66
N GLY A 166 -27.75 9.77 15.75
CA GLY A 166 -29.16 10.12 15.88
C GLY A 166 -29.85 9.76 17.22
N THR A 167 -29.29 8.83 18.00
CA THR A 167 -29.83 8.44 19.33
C THR A 167 -29.42 9.43 20.41
N ILE A 168 -28.23 10.03 20.27
CA ILE A 168 -27.79 11.15 21.09
C ILE A 168 -27.51 12.38 20.21
N TYR A 169 -27.44 13.55 20.83
CA TYR A 169 -26.96 14.74 20.14
C TYR A 169 -25.44 14.66 19.91
N GLU A 170 -25.04 14.61 18.64
CA GLU A 170 -23.65 14.76 18.21
C GLU A 170 -23.38 16.23 17.87
N GLU A 171 -22.56 16.87 18.69
CA GLU A 171 -22.20 18.28 18.51
C GLU A 171 -21.48 18.49 17.17
N GLY A 172 -21.94 19.46 16.38
CA GLY A 172 -21.34 19.75 15.07
C GLY A 172 -21.73 18.78 13.95
N SER A 173 -22.64 17.83 14.20
CA SER A 173 -23.26 17.02 13.13
C SER A 173 -23.94 17.94 12.10
N ASP A 174 -23.65 17.72 10.82
CA ASP A 174 -24.34 18.37 9.70
C ASP A 174 -25.52 17.51 9.16
N ASP A 175 -25.75 16.34 9.75
CA ASP A 175 -26.86 15.47 9.39
C ASP A 175 -28.18 15.97 10.01
N THR A 176 -28.87 16.81 9.25
CA THR A 176 -30.16 17.37 9.65
C THR A 176 -31.30 16.35 9.73
N ASN A 177 -31.10 15.13 9.22
CA ASN A 177 -32.11 14.08 9.19
C ASN A 177 -31.87 12.97 10.21
N GLN A 178 -30.85 13.11 11.07
CA GLN A 178 -30.56 12.14 12.11
C GLN A 178 -31.79 11.88 13.00
N CYS A 179 -32.03 10.61 13.31
CA CYS A 179 -33.13 10.17 14.16
C CYS A 179 -32.68 8.98 15.00
N ALA A 180 -33.31 8.81 16.17
CA ALA A 180 -33.01 7.71 17.07
C ALA A 180 -33.45 6.38 16.46
N GLU A 181 -32.58 5.38 16.54
CA GLU A 181 -32.91 4.01 16.16
C GLU A 181 -33.79 3.35 17.23
N PHE A 182 -34.79 2.59 16.78
CA PHE A 182 -35.61 1.74 17.65
C PHE A 182 -34.94 0.39 17.86
N VAL A 183 -35.06 -0.13 19.08
CA VAL A 183 -34.46 -1.40 19.51
C VAL A 183 -35.02 -2.57 18.71
N ASP A 184 -36.27 -2.48 18.25
CA ASP A 184 -36.91 -3.48 17.39
C ASP A 184 -36.38 -3.49 15.93
N GLY A 185 -35.51 -2.54 15.57
CA GLY A 185 -34.88 -2.41 14.26
C GLY A 185 -35.82 -1.89 13.15
N SER A 186 -37.04 -1.49 13.47
CA SER A 186 -38.08 -1.09 12.50
C SER A 186 -37.70 0.13 11.64
N ASN A 187 -36.77 0.97 12.12
CA ASN A 187 -36.24 2.13 11.40
C ASN A 187 -34.72 2.11 11.17
N SER A 188 -34.02 1.01 11.49
CA SER A 188 -32.54 0.91 11.44
C SER A 188 -31.91 1.19 10.08
N SER A 189 -32.68 1.12 8.99
CA SER A 189 -32.20 1.47 7.65
C SER A 189 -32.15 2.97 7.37
N ILE A 190 -32.80 3.79 8.19
CA ILE A 190 -33.00 5.24 7.98
C ILE A 190 -32.79 6.09 9.24
N CYS A 191 -32.56 5.48 10.40
CA CYS A 191 -32.21 6.10 11.67
C CYS A 191 -31.03 5.34 12.29
N GLY A 192 -30.44 5.85 13.37
CA GLY A 192 -29.24 5.25 13.95
C GLY A 192 -28.00 5.52 13.11
N ASP A 193 -27.08 4.56 13.06
CA ASP A 193 -25.92 4.57 12.18
C ASP A 193 -26.24 4.11 10.74
N TYR A 194 -27.54 3.95 10.43
CA TYR A 194 -28.08 3.51 9.15
C TYR A 194 -27.71 2.06 8.78
N ILE A 195 -27.41 1.22 9.77
CA ILE A 195 -27.00 -0.16 9.60
C ILE A 195 -27.91 -1.06 10.44
N SER A 196 -28.47 -2.10 9.84
CA SER A 196 -29.56 -2.87 10.47
C SER A 196 -29.11 -4.01 11.38
N ASP A 197 -27.82 -4.36 11.39
CA ASP A 197 -27.25 -5.40 12.25
C ASP A 197 -26.43 -4.83 13.42
N THR A 198 -26.40 -3.51 13.55
CA THR A 198 -25.88 -2.75 14.68
C THR A 198 -27.06 -2.44 15.61
N PRO A 199 -27.08 -2.94 16.87
CA PRO A 199 -28.16 -2.61 17.78
C PRO A 199 -28.13 -1.13 18.19
N ALA A 200 -29.31 -0.53 18.33
CA ALA A 200 -29.48 0.85 18.80
C ALA A 200 -28.63 1.16 20.06
N ASP A 201 -27.78 2.20 19.97
CA ASP A 201 -26.83 2.58 21.02
C ASP A 201 -27.11 3.96 21.60
N PRO A 202 -27.52 4.07 22.87
CA PRO A 202 -27.75 5.37 23.52
C PRO A 202 -26.48 5.95 24.19
N ASN A 203 -25.30 5.36 23.94
CA ASN A 203 -23.99 5.82 24.43
C ASN A 203 -23.96 6.03 25.96
N ARG A 204 -24.30 4.97 26.72
CA ARG A 204 -24.21 4.94 28.19
C ARG A 204 -23.37 3.75 28.64
N TRP A 205 -22.07 3.88 28.44
CA TRP A 205 -21.09 2.83 28.69
C TRP A 205 -20.37 3.00 30.04
N SER A 206 -19.97 1.88 30.63
CA SER A 206 -19.00 1.89 31.73
C SER A 206 -17.62 2.32 31.24
N ASN A 207 -16.92 3.15 32.02
CA ASN A 207 -15.58 3.64 31.67
C ASN A 207 -14.47 2.59 31.80
N ASN A 208 -14.73 1.46 32.47
CA ASN A 208 -13.71 0.45 32.81
C ASN A 208 -14.15 -0.99 32.56
N SER A 209 -15.32 -1.21 31.96
CA SER A 209 -15.84 -2.54 31.65
C SER A 209 -16.64 -2.53 30.35
N CYS A 210 -17.01 -3.70 29.85
CA CYS A 210 -17.81 -3.85 28.62
C CYS A 210 -19.33 -3.70 28.87
N SER A 211 -19.72 -3.21 30.05
CA SER A 211 -21.11 -3.14 30.46
C SER A 211 -21.77 -1.85 29.95
N TYR A 212 -22.91 -2.03 29.30
CA TYR A 212 -23.91 -0.97 29.17
C TYR A 212 -24.50 -0.68 30.56
N ILE A 213 -24.56 0.60 30.95
CA ILE A 213 -25.03 1.03 32.28
C ILE A 213 -26.26 1.95 32.19
N GLY A 214 -26.80 2.13 30.99
CA GLY A 214 -28.02 2.91 30.80
C GLY A 214 -29.27 2.14 31.22
N THR A 215 -30.30 2.89 31.61
CA THR A 215 -31.63 2.36 31.98
C THR A 215 -32.74 2.93 31.10
N GLY A 216 -32.37 3.63 30.03
CA GLY A 216 -33.31 4.23 29.09
C GLY A 216 -34.01 3.17 28.25
N VAL A 217 -35.16 3.57 27.71
CA VAL A 217 -35.90 2.85 26.68
C VAL A 217 -36.03 3.74 25.44
N ASP A 218 -36.29 3.14 24.30
CA ASP A 218 -36.53 3.87 23.05
C ASP A 218 -37.96 4.44 22.96
N GLY A 219 -38.34 4.94 21.77
CA GLY A 219 -39.67 5.47 21.52
C GLY A 219 -40.80 4.43 21.50
N HIS A 220 -40.48 3.13 21.46
CA HIS A 220 -41.43 2.02 21.56
C HIS A 220 -41.50 1.42 22.98
N GLY A 221 -40.65 1.88 23.90
CA GLY A 221 -40.60 1.41 25.28
C GLY A 221 -39.68 0.20 25.48
N ASP A 222 -38.89 -0.16 24.47
CA ASP A 222 -37.96 -1.27 24.52
C ASP A 222 -36.62 -0.86 25.13
N SER A 223 -36.06 -1.73 25.97
CA SER A 223 -34.78 -1.47 26.65
C SER A 223 -33.59 -1.68 25.71
N TYR A 224 -32.68 -0.71 25.66
CA TYR A 224 -31.47 -0.81 24.84
C TYR A 224 -30.54 -1.94 25.28
N THR A 225 -29.99 -2.67 24.30
CA THR A 225 -28.94 -3.69 24.49
C THR A 225 -27.81 -3.50 23.47
N PRO A 226 -27.04 -2.40 23.56
CA PRO A 226 -26.03 -2.08 22.57
C PRO A 226 -24.84 -3.04 22.60
N ASN A 227 -24.07 -3.09 21.52
CA ASN A 227 -22.94 -4.01 21.38
C ASN A 227 -21.59 -3.35 21.69
N ALA A 228 -21.03 -3.64 22.88
CA ALA A 228 -19.74 -3.13 23.32
C ALA A 228 -18.55 -3.59 22.48
N SER A 229 -18.72 -4.64 21.67
CA SER A 229 -17.67 -5.19 20.82
C SER A 229 -17.50 -4.41 19.52
N ASN A 230 -18.46 -3.55 19.15
CA ASN A 230 -18.40 -2.81 17.90
C ASN A 230 -17.30 -1.74 17.94
N TYR A 231 -16.43 -1.72 16.93
CA TYR A 231 -15.38 -0.71 16.80
C TYR A 231 -15.93 0.72 16.76
N MET A 232 -17.12 0.93 16.19
CA MET A 232 -17.77 2.24 16.06
C MET A 232 -18.54 2.69 17.31
N SER A 233 -18.54 1.90 18.38
CA SER A 233 -19.08 2.31 19.68
C SER A 233 -18.06 3.09 20.51
N TYR A 234 -18.56 3.77 21.54
CA TYR A 234 -17.76 4.39 22.60
C TYR A 234 -17.65 3.53 23.86
N ALA A 235 -17.90 2.22 23.73
CA ALA A 235 -17.60 1.28 24.79
C ALA A 235 -16.11 1.32 25.16
N HIS A 236 -15.79 0.85 26.37
CA HIS A 236 -14.43 0.79 26.88
C HIS A 236 -13.46 0.18 25.85
N LYS A 237 -12.37 0.89 25.53
CA LYS A 237 -11.51 0.61 24.36
C LYS A 237 -11.11 -0.88 24.20
N PRO A 238 -10.73 -1.63 25.25
CA PRO A 238 -10.41 -3.06 25.15
C PRO A 238 -11.57 -3.99 24.73
N CYS A 239 -12.83 -3.54 24.85
CA CYS A 239 -14.00 -4.33 24.48
C CYS A 239 -14.25 -4.33 22.96
N ARG A 240 -13.87 -3.24 22.30
CA ARG A 240 -14.10 -3.01 20.86
C ARG A 240 -13.18 -3.88 20.02
N THR A 241 -13.75 -4.82 19.28
CA THR A 241 -13.05 -5.96 18.67
C THR A 241 -13.58 -6.40 17.31
N LEU A 242 -14.71 -5.87 16.83
CA LEU A 242 -15.27 -6.26 15.53
C LEU A 242 -16.05 -5.14 14.83
N PHE A 243 -16.21 -5.29 13.52
CA PHE A 243 -17.26 -4.66 12.71
C PHE A 243 -18.37 -5.69 12.46
N SER A 244 -19.61 -5.24 12.33
CA SER A 244 -20.72 -6.09 11.88
C SER A 244 -20.62 -6.39 10.38
N ASP A 245 -21.37 -7.38 9.89
CA ASP A 245 -21.33 -7.79 8.49
C ASP A 245 -21.82 -6.66 7.56
N LEU A 246 -22.89 -5.95 7.96
CA LEU A 246 -23.40 -4.82 7.17
C LEU A 246 -22.52 -3.55 7.30
N GLN A 247 -21.75 -3.40 8.37
CA GLN A 247 -20.68 -2.39 8.43
C GLN A 247 -19.58 -2.71 7.40
N ILE A 248 -19.20 -3.97 7.25
CA ILE A 248 -18.21 -4.39 6.25
C ILE A 248 -18.72 -4.11 4.83
N ASP A 249 -19.96 -4.45 4.55
CA ASP A 249 -20.57 -4.14 3.24
C ASP A 249 -20.67 -2.63 3.00
N ARG A 250 -20.98 -1.85 4.04
CA ARG A 250 -21.02 -0.39 3.94
C ARG A 250 -19.65 0.19 3.58
N MET A 251 -18.57 -0.28 4.23
CA MET A 251 -17.21 0.17 3.92
C MET A 251 -16.83 -0.11 2.47
N LYS A 252 -17.11 -1.33 1.98
CA LYS A 252 -16.86 -1.69 0.56
C LYS A 252 -17.69 -0.85 -0.40
N LEU A 253 -18.93 -0.54 -0.03
CA LEU A 253 -19.80 0.30 -0.84
C LEU A 253 -19.24 1.73 -0.94
N PHE A 254 -18.71 2.30 0.14
CA PHE A 254 -18.00 3.58 0.11
C PHE A 254 -16.76 3.53 -0.78
N ILE A 255 -15.92 2.49 -0.67
CA ILE A 255 -14.76 2.33 -1.57
C ILE A 255 -15.21 2.31 -3.04
N ASN A 256 -16.32 1.63 -3.36
CA ASN A 256 -16.81 1.53 -4.74
C ASN A 256 -17.51 2.80 -5.28
N ASN A 257 -17.96 3.72 -4.42
CA ASN A 257 -18.77 4.87 -4.84
C ASN A 257 -18.14 6.23 -4.52
N THR A 258 -16.99 6.26 -3.86
CA THR A 258 -16.29 7.49 -3.50
C THR A 258 -14.97 7.62 -4.26
N PRO A 259 -14.83 8.56 -5.21
CA PRO A 259 -13.62 8.69 -6.03
C PRO A 259 -12.32 8.84 -5.22
N SER A 260 -12.32 9.60 -4.13
CA SER A 260 -11.12 9.73 -3.28
C SER A 260 -10.71 8.40 -2.62
N LEU A 261 -11.66 7.55 -2.22
CA LEU A 261 -11.35 6.21 -1.70
C LEU A 261 -10.90 5.23 -2.80
N GLN A 262 -11.22 5.49 -4.07
CA GLN A 262 -10.73 4.69 -5.19
C GLN A 262 -9.30 5.03 -5.56
N GLN A 263 -8.88 6.28 -5.33
CA GLN A 263 -7.51 6.75 -5.57
C GLN A 263 -6.50 6.14 -4.59
N VAL A 264 -6.93 5.78 -3.38
CA VAL A 264 -6.06 5.17 -2.36
C VAL A 264 -5.88 3.66 -2.51
N ILE A 265 -6.47 3.02 -3.52
CA ILE A 265 -6.29 1.59 -3.77
C ILE A 265 -4.85 1.32 -4.26
N ASP A 266 -4.24 0.26 -3.72
CA ASP A 266 -2.90 -0.25 -4.07
C ASP A 266 -2.92 -0.92 -5.46
N TYR A 267 -3.02 -0.11 -6.51
CA TYR A 267 -2.83 -0.59 -7.88
C TYR A 267 -1.35 -0.80 -8.16
N ASN A 268 -1.03 -1.92 -8.82
CA ASN A 268 0.29 -2.13 -9.38
C ASN A 268 0.21 -2.95 -10.67
N ILE A 269 1.22 -2.78 -11.51
CA ILE A 269 1.38 -3.59 -12.72
C ILE A 269 2.17 -4.84 -12.33
N SER A 270 1.56 -6.00 -12.52
CA SER A 270 2.25 -7.29 -12.41
C SER A 270 2.57 -7.84 -13.80
N GLY A 271 3.81 -8.27 -13.99
CA GLY A 271 4.29 -8.88 -15.21
C GLY A 271 5.80 -9.12 -15.15
N PRO A 272 6.40 -9.71 -16.19
CA PRO A 272 7.84 -9.93 -16.21
C PRO A 272 8.59 -8.59 -16.28
N SER A 273 9.72 -8.49 -15.61
CA SER A 273 10.62 -7.32 -15.71
C SER A 273 11.39 -7.26 -17.04
N PHE A 274 11.26 -8.31 -17.86
CA PHE A 274 11.98 -8.50 -19.12
C PHE A 274 11.04 -9.03 -20.21
N VAL A 275 11.13 -8.45 -21.43
CA VAL A 275 10.32 -8.85 -22.58
C VAL A 275 11.22 -9.30 -23.73
N CYS A 276 11.30 -10.62 -23.98
CA CYS A 276 12.09 -11.18 -25.10
C CYS A 276 11.41 -10.95 -26.45
N ASP A 277 10.14 -11.37 -26.56
CA ASP A 277 9.35 -11.31 -27.80
C ASP A 277 7.98 -10.67 -27.52
N GLN A 278 7.26 -11.19 -26.53
CA GLN A 278 6.01 -10.61 -26.03
C GLN A 278 5.84 -10.92 -24.54
N ALA A 279 5.08 -10.10 -23.84
CA ALA A 279 4.76 -10.30 -22.44
C ALA A 279 3.37 -9.75 -22.11
N THR A 280 2.71 -10.38 -21.15
CA THR A 280 1.41 -9.95 -20.64
C THR A 280 1.58 -9.32 -19.26
N TYR A 281 0.90 -8.20 -19.06
CA TYR A 281 0.88 -7.44 -17.81
C TYR A 281 -0.55 -7.33 -17.32
N THR A 282 -0.73 -7.33 -16.01
CA THR A 282 -2.04 -7.29 -15.34
C THR A 282 -2.04 -6.25 -14.24
N ILE A 283 -3.13 -5.49 -14.11
CA ILE A 283 -3.35 -4.61 -12.96
C ILE A 283 -3.85 -5.43 -11.77
N GLN A 284 -3.08 -5.41 -10.69
CA GLN A 284 -3.52 -5.99 -9.41
C GLN A 284 -4.54 -5.07 -8.74
N ASN A 285 -5.48 -5.67 -8.01
CA ASN A 285 -6.53 -4.98 -7.27
C ASN A 285 -7.44 -4.07 -8.13
N LEU A 286 -7.59 -4.40 -9.42
CA LEU A 286 -8.45 -3.62 -10.32
C LEU A 286 -9.91 -3.65 -9.86
N LEU A 287 -10.53 -2.47 -9.74
CA LEU A 287 -11.95 -2.35 -9.42
C LEU A 287 -12.83 -3.01 -10.50
N PRO A 288 -13.91 -3.71 -10.11
CA PRO A 288 -14.89 -4.21 -11.07
C PRO A 288 -15.46 -3.08 -11.93
N GLY A 289 -15.44 -3.26 -13.25
CA GLY A 289 -15.93 -2.26 -14.21
C GLY A 289 -14.95 -1.13 -14.54
N ALA A 290 -13.78 -1.08 -13.90
CA ALA A 290 -12.75 -0.11 -14.27
C ALA A 290 -12.12 -0.44 -15.63
N ILE A 291 -11.77 0.62 -16.36
CA ILE A 291 -11.16 0.57 -17.69
C ILE A 291 -9.70 1.00 -17.56
N VAL A 292 -8.79 0.27 -18.21
CA VAL A 292 -7.36 0.61 -18.17
C VAL A 292 -6.90 1.08 -19.55
N GLN A 293 -6.30 2.28 -19.60
CA GLN A 293 -5.59 2.76 -20.77
C GLN A 293 -4.11 2.44 -20.66
N TRP A 294 -3.67 1.50 -21.49
CA TRP A 294 -2.29 1.04 -21.56
C TRP A 294 -1.50 1.87 -22.57
N SER A 295 -0.30 2.29 -22.18
CA SER A 295 0.64 3.02 -23.05
C SER A 295 2.09 2.69 -22.70
N VAL A 296 2.99 3.11 -23.58
CA VAL A 296 4.44 2.99 -23.40
C VAL A 296 5.11 4.32 -23.72
N ASN A 297 6.19 4.64 -23.02
CA ASN A 297 6.88 5.92 -23.20
C ASN A 297 7.80 5.99 -24.44
N ASN A 298 7.99 4.88 -25.16
CA ASN A 298 8.80 4.81 -26.37
C ASN A 298 8.39 3.63 -27.27
N ASN A 299 9.08 3.47 -28.40
CA ASN A 299 8.75 2.50 -29.43
C ASN A 299 9.41 1.12 -29.22
N ASN A 300 9.97 0.79 -28.04
CA ASN A 300 10.58 -0.54 -27.87
C ASN A 300 9.53 -1.63 -27.68
N LEU A 301 8.36 -1.28 -27.16
CA LEU A 301 7.19 -2.15 -27.09
C LEU A 301 6.06 -1.58 -27.92
N GLN A 302 5.20 -2.46 -28.41
CA GLN A 302 3.92 -2.12 -29.02
C GLN A 302 2.81 -2.86 -28.28
N LEU A 303 1.73 -2.15 -27.93
CA LEU A 303 0.52 -2.76 -27.39
C LEU A 303 -0.11 -3.64 -28.48
N LEU A 304 -0.18 -4.94 -28.24
CA LEU A 304 -0.75 -5.92 -29.16
C LEU A 304 -2.26 -6.09 -28.91
N SER A 305 -2.66 -6.18 -27.64
CA SER A 305 -4.05 -6.40 -27.25
C SER A 305 -4.29 -6.01 -25.79
N GLY A 306 -5.57 -5.87 -25.42
CA GLY A 306 -5.99 -5.66 -24.02
C GLY A 306 -6.26 -4.21 -23.64
N GLN A 307 -6.31 -3.29 -24.62
CA GLN A 307 -6.72 -1.91 -24.34
C GLN A 307 -8.12 -1.86 -23.72
N GLY A 308 -8.27 -1.05 -22.68
CA GLY A 308 -9.52 -0.95 -21.92
C GLY A 308 -9.76 -2.10 -20.93
N THR A 309 -8.84 -3.04 -20.79
CA THR A 309 -8.99 -4.20 -19.89
C THR A 309 -7.88 -4.24 -18.84
N GLY A 310 -8.11 -4.95 -17.74
CA GLY A 310 -7.10 -5.14 -16.69
C GLY A 310 -5.85 -5.92 -17.09
N MET A 311 -5.79 -6.44 -18.32
CA MET A 311 -4.69 -7.24 -18.82
C MET A 311 -4.28 -6.79 -20.23
N ALA A 312 -3.01 -6.45 -20.43
CA ALA A 312 -2.49 -6.06 -21.73
C ALA A 312 -1.31 -6.92 -22.15
N THR A 313 -1.23 -7.23 -23.45
CA THR A 313 -0.08 -7.92 -24.04
C THR A 313 0.71 -6.94 -24.89
N PHE A 314 2.00 -6.86 -24.62
CA PHE A 314 2.96 -6.04 -25.37
C PHE A 314 3.90 -6.93 -26.16
N LYS A 315 4.23 -6.52 -27.38
CA LYS A 315 5.19 -7.16 -28.26
C LYS A 315 6.44 -6.29 -28.40
N LYS A 316 7.63 -6.90 -28.44
CA LYS A 316 8.89 -6.26 -28.77
C LYS A 316 8.83 -5.67 -30.19
N SER A 317 9.26 -4.41 -30.29
CA SER A 317 9.47 -3.67 -31.53
C SER A 317 10.92 -3.20 -31.67
N ASN A 318 11.57 -2.79 -30.57
CA ASN A 318 12.99 -2.44 -30.51
C ASN A 318 13.62 -2.95 -29.20
N ILE A 319 14.92 -2.74 -29.01
CA ILE A 319 15.65 -3.09 -27.79
C ILE A 319 15.82 -1.88 -26.86
N GLY A 320 15.96 -2.12 -25.55
CA GLY A 320 16.25 -1.07 -24.56
C GLY A 320 15.29 -1.07 -23.39
N ARG A 321 15.20 0.06 -22.67
CA ARG A 321 14.29 0.22 -21.53
C ARG A 321 13.00 0.91 -21.94
N THR A 322 11.88 0.51 -21.34
CA THR A 322 10.56 1.10 -21.58
C THR A 322 9.80 1.18 -20.29
N ASN A 323 9.03 2.25 -20.12
CA ASN A 323 8.06 2.36 -19.04
C ASN A 323 6.69 1.99 -19.60
N ILE A 324 6.08 0.94 -19.07
CA ILE A 324 4.68 0.62 -19.34
C ILE A 324 3.85 1.43 -18.36
N THR A 325 2.89 2.20 -18.88
CA THR A 325 1.96 3.00 -18.08
C THR A 325 0.56 2.42 -18.23
N ALA A 326 -0.16 2.38 -17.12
CA ALA A 326 -1.57 2.03 -17.06
C ALA A 326 -2.33 3.12 -16.31
N GLU A 327 -3.18 3.82 -17.04
CA GLU A 327 -4.12 4.81 -16.49
C GLU A 327 -5.46 4.13 -16.24
N ILE A 328 -5.91 4.14 -14.99
CA ILE A 328 -7.08 3.40 -14.52
C ILE A 328 -8.23 4.39 -14.38
N TYR A 329 -9.32 4.11 -15.07
CA TYR A 329 -10.52 4.92 -15.10
C TYR A 329 -11.70 4.17 -14.50
N ASN A 330 -12.50 4.85 -13.69
CA ASN A 330 -13.80 4.37 -13.25
C ASN A 330 -14.84 5.44 -13.57
N ASN A 331 -15.94 5.06 -14.24
CA ASN A 331 -16.97 6.01 -14.71
C ASN A 331 -16.38 7.24 -15.44
N ASN A 332 -15.36 7.04 -16.28
CA ASN A 332 -14.61 8.07 -17.02
C ASN A 332 -13.78 9.04 -16.16
N ILE A 333 -13.64 8.80 -14.86
CA ILE A 333 -12.76 9.58 -13.98
C ILE A 333 -11.44 8.82 -13.84
N LEU A 334 -10.31 9.50 -14.04
CA LEU A 334 -8.98 8.95 -13.77
C LEU A 334 -8.83 8.78 -12.26
N ILE A 335 -8.66 7.54 -11.80
CA ILE A 335 -8.50 7.21 -10.39
C ILE A 335 -7.08 6.79 -10.02
N SER A 336 -6.26 6.35 -10.98
CA SER A 336 -4.85 6.07 -10.72
C SER A 336 -4.04 6.01 -12.00
N GLY A 337 -2.75 6.31 -11.92
CA GLY A 337 -1.77 6.11 -12.97
C GLY A 337 -0.57 5.35 -12.41
N VAL A 338 -0.39 4.11 -12.85
CA VAL A 338 0.72 3.26 -12.41
C VAL A 338 1.69 2.99 -13.54
N ASN A 339 2.96 2.82 -13.21
CA ASN A 339 3.99 2.56 -14.19
C ASN A 339 4.95 1.45 -13.76
N GLN A 340 5.51 0.76 -14.75
CA GLN A 340 6.46 -0.33 -14.56
C GLN A 340 7.59 -0.19 -15.57
N LEU A 341 8.81 0.00 -15.04
CA LEU A 341 10.02 -0.02 -15.84
C LEU A 341 10.38 -1.47 -16.24
N VAL A 342 10.53 -1.71 -17.53
CA VAL A 342 10.86 -3.02 -18.10
C VAL A 342 12.02 -2.92 -19.09
N SER A 343 12.76 -4.02 -19.22
CA SER A 343 13.81 -4.16 -20.25
C SER A 343 13.29 -5.01 -21.41
N VAL A 344 13.60 -4.60 -22.64
CA VAL A 344 13.06 -5.16 -23.88
C VAL A 344 14.19 -5.65 -24.75
N GLY A 345 14.07 -6.90 -25.22
CA GLY A 345 15.11 -7.58 -25.98
C GLY A 345 16.34 -7.93 -25.15
N VAL A 346 17.21 -8.78 -25.70
CA VAL A 346 18.46 -9.17 -25.04
C VAL A 346 19.38 -7.95 -24.95
N PRO A 347 19.97 -7.64 -23.77
CA PRO A 347 20.95 -6.56 -23.67
C PRO A 347 22.12 -6.80 -24.62
N GLU A 348 22.66 -5.73 -25.19
CA GLU A 348 23.78 -5.82 -26.11
C GLU A 348 25.05 -6.23 -25.35
N LEU A 349 25.64 -7.35 -25.75
CA LEU A 349 26.81 -7.95 -25.09
C LEU A 349 28.09 -7.50 -25.77
N TYR A 350 29.00 -6.90 -25.00
CA TYR A 350 30.37 -6.63 -25.44
C TYR A 350 31.32 -7.62 -24.75
N THR A 351 31.99 -8.46 -25.53
CA THR A 351 32.99 -9.40 -25.01
C THR A 351 34.40 -8.83 -25.18
N TYR A 352 35.18 -8.75 -24.11
CA TYR A 352 36.61 -8.40 -24.16
C TYR A 352 37.42 -9.50 -23.45
N GLY A 353 38.46 -10.00 -24.10
CA GLY A 353 39.35 -11.04 -23.58
C GLY A 353 40.48 -11.31 -24.56
N ASP A 354 41.60 -11.83 -24.06
CA ASP A 354 42.76 -12.18 -24.87
C ASP A 354 42.41 -13.37 -25.79
N TYR A 355 42.05 -13.04 -27.03
CA TYR A 355 41.98 -13.88 -28.23
C TYR A 355 40.99 -15.08 -28.22
N LEU A 356 39.78 -14.87 -28.78
CA LEU A 356 38.98 -15.95 -29.39
C LEU A 356 39.17 -15.92 -30.91
N TYR A 357 40.14 -16.68 -31.42
CA TYR A 357 40.40 -16.80 -32.86
C TYR A 357 40.24 -18.26 -33.32
N SER A 358 39.16 -18.52 -34.06
CA SER A 358 39.13 -19.64 -35.02
C SER A 358 39.03 -19.01 -36.42
N GLY A 359 40.15 -18.93 -37.14
CA GLY A 359 40.18 -18.46 -38.53
C GLY A 359 40.07 -16.95 -38.75
N GLY A 360 40.40 -16.09 -37.77
CA GLY A 360 40.51 -14.64 -37.99
C GLY A 360 39.23 -13.81 -37.77
N GLN A 361 38.12 -14.42 -37.33
CA GLN A 361 36.86 -13.71 -37.08
C GLN A 361 36.38 -13.94 -35.64
N PRO A 362 35.94 -12.90 -34.90
CA PRO A 362 35.35 -13.07 -33.58
C PRO A 362 34.03 -13.85 -33.68
N LYS A 363 33.90 -14.93 -32.90
CA LYS A 363 32.69 -15.78 -32.87
C LYS A 363 31.66 -15.18 -31.93
N ARG A 364 30.49 -14.74 -32.44
CA ARG A 364 29.31 -14.40 -31.60
C ARG A 364 28.65 -15.71 -31.17
N CYS A 365 28.72 -16.07 -29.90
CA CYS A 365 28.19 -17.35 -29.39
C CYS A 365 26.76 -17.27 -28.82
N PHE A 366 26.00 -16.22 -29.15
CA PHE A 366 24.64 -16.03 -28.67
C PHE A 366 23.68 -15.95 -29.87
N VAL A 367 22.73 -16.89 -29.94
CA VAL A 367 21.60 -16.86 -30.89
C VAL A 367 20.42 -16.15 -30.21
N GLU A 368 19.75 -15.28 -30.94
CA GLU A 368 18.54 -14.58 -30.46
C GLU A 368 17.48 -15.61 -30.02
N ASN A 369 16.79 -15.34 -28.90
CA ASN A 369 15.63 -16.09 -28.40
C ASN A 369 15.86 -17.51 -27.80
N GLN A 370 17.08 -17.86 -27.36
CA GLN A 370 17.32 -19.10 -26.60
C GLN A 370 18.32 -18.92 -25.44
N ALA A 371 18.17 -19.75 -24.39
CA ALA A 371 19.21 -19.91 -23.37
C ALA A 371 20.45 -20.53 -24.04
N ASN A 372 21.48 -19.72 -24.29
CA ASN A 372 22.69 -20.20 -24.93
C ASN A 372 23.67 -20.71 -23.88
N SER A 373 24.03 -21.99 -23.97
CA SER A 373 25.29 -22.51 -23.44
C SER A 373 26.41 -22.05 -24.39
N CYS A 374 27.24 -21.11 -23.97
CA CYS A 374 28.44 -20.77 -24.73
C CYS A 374 29.39 -21.97 -24.67
N TYR A 375 29.64 -22.63 -25.80
CA TYR A 375 30.62 -23.70 -25.91
C TYR A 375 31.91 -23.13 -26.46
N LEU A 376 32.91 -22.97 -25.59
CA LEU A 376 34.27 -22.77 -26.03
C LEU A 376 34.80 -24.14 -26.45
N GLN A 377 34.89 -24.41 -27.76
CA GLN A 377 35.81 -25.45 -28.23
C GLN A 377 37.20 -24.97 -27.82
N SER A 378 37.76 -25.56 -26.77
CA SER A 378 39.20 -25.50 -26.58
C SER A 378 39.78 -26.13 -27.85
N ASP A 379 40.40 -25.33 -28.72
CA ASP A 379 41.31 -25.87 -29.72
C ASP A 379 42.48 -26.48 -28.94
N GLN A 380 42.29 -27.70 -28.43
CA GLN A 380 43.29 -28.63 -27.89
C GLN A 380 44.41 -28.01 -27.02
N ASP A 381 44.16 -26.89 -26.34
CA ASP A 381 45.18 -26.26 -25.50
C ASP A 381 45.11 -26.91 -24.11
N GLU A 382 45.89 -27.98 -23.94
CA GLU A 382 45.97 -28.80 -22.72
C GLU A 382 46.36 -27.98 -21.47
N ASN A 383 46.79 -26.73 -21.66
CA ASN A 383 47.36 -25.86 -20.63
C ASN A 383 46.34 -25.00 -19.85
N ILE A 384 45.04 -25.02 -20.24
CA ILE A 384 44.00 -24.26 -19.55
C ILE A 384 43.43 -25.06 -18.37
N ASP A 385 43.59 -24.55 -17.15
CA ASP A 385 43.11 -25.21 -15.93
C ASP A 385 41.63 -24.89 -15.67
N LYS A 386 41.25 -23.60 -15.74
CA LYS A 386 39.85 -23.17 -15.67
C LYS A 386 39.60 -21.84 -16.38
N TRP A 387 38.34 -21.59 -16.72
CA TRP A 387 37.86 -20.30 -17.22
C TRP A 387 37.30 -19.44 -16.08
N ASP A 388 37.70 -18.18 -16.02
CA ASP A 388 37.12 -17.16 -15.15
C ASP A 388 36.21 -16.26 -15.98
N TRP A 389 34.95 -16.13 -15.56
CA TRP A 389 33.93 -15.35 -16.24
C TRP A 389 33.50 -14.19 -15.37
N ARG A 390 33.44 -12.99 -15.94
CA ARG A 390 33.01 -11.78 -15.23
C ARG A 390 32.03 -11.00 -16.07
N VAL A 391 31.06 -10.36 -15.41
CA VAL A 391 30.07 -9.50 -16.05
C VAL A 391 30.01 -8.16 -15.32
N THR A 392 29.87 -7.06 -16.06
CA THR A 392 29.69 -5.74 -15.44
C THR A 392 28.27 -5.53 -14.91
N SER A 393 27.32 -6.36 -15.33
CA SER A 393 25.95 -6.37 -14.81
C SER A 393 25.27 -7.71 -15.05
N GLY A 394 24.37 -8.10 -14.14
CA GLY A 394 23.69 -9.40 -14.18
C GLY A 394 24.27 -10.42 -13.20
N GLU A 395 23.66 -11.60 -13.17
CA GLU A 395 24.13 -12.78 -12.44
C GLU A 395 24.73 -13.79 -13.41
N ILE A 396 25.78 -14.49 -12.99
CA ILE A 396 26.47 -15.48 -13.81
C ILE A 396 26.53 -16.82 -13.09
N PHE A 397 26.21 -17.88 -13.82
CA PHE A 397 26.27 -19.26 -13.37
C PHE A 397 27.21 -20.04 -14.28
N VAL A 398 28.35 -20.47 -13.76
CA VAL A 398 29.34 -21.26 -14.51
C VAL A 398 29.11 -22.75 -14.32
N SER A 399 29.43 -23.55 -15.33
CA SER A 399 29.29 -25.01 -15.33
C SER A 399 30.32 -25.69 -16.26
N GLY A 400 30.43 -27.02 -16.20
CA GLY A 400 31.47 -27.79 -16.91
C GLY A 400 32.66 -28.15 -16.03
N LEU A 401 33.55 -29.03 -16.52
CA LEU A 401 34.66 -29.56 -15.72
C LEU A 401 35.74 -28.51 -15.41
N LYS A 402 35.90 -27.52 -16.29
CA LYS A 402 36.85 -26.40 -16.16
C LYS A 402 36.15 -25.03 -16.19
N ASN A 403 34.87 -24.98 -15.82
CA ASN A 403 33.99 -23.81 -16.01
C ASN A 403 33.90 -23.36 -17.48
N GLU A 404 34.03 -24.28 -18.44
CA GLU A 404 33.99 -23.94 -19.87
C GLU A 404 32.64 -23.37 -20.35
N ASN A 405 31.58 -23.48 -19.52
CA ASN A 405 30.25 -22.96 -19.83
C ASN A 405 29.82 -21.90 -18.82
N ALA A 406 29.07 -20.89 -19.28
CA ALA A 406 28.42 -19.92 -18.41
C ALA A 406 27.03 -19.52 -18.92
N THR A 407 26.10 -19.30 -18.00
CA THR A 407 24.77 -18.72 -18.24
C THR A 407 24.66 -17.40 -17.51
N ILE A 408 24.18 -16.36 -18.18
CA ILE A 408 24.11 -15.00 -17.65
C ILE A 408 22.65 -14.52 -17.61
N TYR A 409 22.23 -14.00 -16.46
CA TYR A 409 20.90 -13.43 -16.24
C TYR A 409 21.02 -11.92 -15.94
N PRO A 410 20.66 -11.04 -16.90
CA PRO A 410 20.62 -9.60 -16.65
C PRO A 410 19.63 -9.24 -15.53
N ARG A 411 19.94 -8.23 -14.72
CA ARG A 411 19.03 -7.70 -13.69
C ARG A 411 18.20 -6.53 -14.24
N PRO A 412 17.07 -6.15 -13.62
CA PRO A 412 16.27 -5.00 -14.06
C PRO A 412 17.04 -3.68 -14.11
N SER A 413 18.06 -3.53 -13.25
CA SER A 413 18.97 -2.38 -13.22
C SER A 413 20.09 -2.46 -14.25
N SER A 414 20.24 -3.57 -14.98
CA SER A 414 21.31 -3.73 -15.95
C SER A 414 21.20 -2.72 -17.09
N PRO A 415 22.31 -2.06 -17.48
CA PRO A 415 22.31 -1.16 -18.61
C PRO A 415 21.89 -1.89 -19.90
N PRO A 416 21.40 -1.16 -20.92
CA PRO A 416 21.02 -1.72 -22.22
C PRO A 416 22.17 -2.51 -22.89
N SER A 417 23.41 -2.19 -22.53
CA SER A 417 24.60 -2.93 -22.90
C SER A 417 25.47 -3.20 -21.67
N PHE A 418 26.07 -4.38 -21.60
CA PHE A 418 27.02 -4.71 -20.54
C PHE A 418 28.18 -5.56 -21.07
N MET A 419 29.28 -5.59 -20.33
CA MET A 419 30.49 -6.29 -20.74
C MET A 419 30.56 -7.66 -20.08
N ILE A 420 31.04 -8.63 -20.86
CA ILE A 420 31.49 -9.94 -20.38
C ILE A 420 32.99 -10.02 -20.60
N GLU A 421 33.72 -10.35 -19.55
CA GLU A 421 35.14 -10.66 -19.62
C GLU A 421 35.33 -12.16 -19.37
N ILE A 422 36.13 -12.80 -20.23
CA ILE A 422 36.45 -14.22 -20.15
C ILE A 422 37.97 -14.33 -20.09
N ARG A 423 38.49 -15.00 -19.06
CA ARG A 423 39.93 -15.23 -18.89
C ARG A 423 40.23 -16.72 -18.82
N ALA A 424 41.17 -17.17 -19.64
CA ALA A 424 41.82 -18.45 -19.43
C ALA A 424 42.79 -18.32 -18.26
N LEU A 425 42.68 -19.19 -17.26
CA LEU A 425 43.63 -19.26 -16.16
C LEU A 425 44.55 -20.47 -16.36
N ASN A 426 45.82 -20.19 -16.64
CA ASN A 426 46.89 -21.19 -16.74
C ASN A 426 47.83 -21.07 -15.53
N PRO A 427 48.20 -22.18 -14.87
CA PRO A 427 49.12 -22.14 -13.74
C PRO A 427 50.56 -21.74 -14.14
N ASP A 428 51.01 -22.06 -15.36
CA ASP A 428 52.42 -21.94 -15.75
C ASP A 428 52.85 -20.53 -16.19
N TYR A 429 51.92 -19.67 -16.61
CA TYR A 429 52.24 -18.28 -17.00
C TYR A 429 52.57 -17.36 -15.82
N ALA A 430 52.23 -17.77 -14.58
CA ALA A 430 52.60 -17.04 -13.37
C ALA A 430 54.09 -17.23 -12.98
N ILE A 431 54.78 -18.23 -13.54
CA ILE A 431 56.16 -18.56 -13.19
C ILE A 431 57.17 -17.82 -14.10
N GLU A 432 56.84 -17.54 -15.37
CA GLU A 432 57.75 -16.81 -16.27
C GLU A 432 57.95 -15.33 -15.90
N GLN A 433 56.97 -14.66 -15.29
CA GLN A 433 57.17 -13.29 -14.79
C GLN A 433 58.05 -13.22 -13.53
N LYS A 434 58.13 -14.29 -12.73
CA LYS A 434 59.04 -14.36 -11.57
C LYS A 434 60.50 -14.60 -11.99
N ASN A 435 60.74 -15.31 -13.09
CA ASN A 435 62.10 -15.61 -13.56
C ASN A 435 62.72 -14.46 -14.38
N ASN A 436 61.93 -13.64 -15.08
CA ASN A 436 62.44 -12.45 -15.77
C ASN A 436 62.79 -11.28 -14.84
N TYR A 437 62.27 -11.25 -13.60
CA TYR A 437 62.66 -10.25 -12.60
C TYR A 437 64.02 -10.55 -11.95
N ASN A 438 64.41 -11.83 -11.82
CA ASN A 438 65.67 -12.21 -11.18
C ASN A 438 66.89 -12.10 -12.09
N HIS A 439 66.72 -12.03 -13.43
CA HIS A 439 67.84 -11.87 -14.36
C HIS A 439 68.28 -10.40 -14.52
N LEU A 440 67.46 -9.43 -14.08
CA LEU A 440 67.75 -7.99 -14.12
C LEU A 440 68.41 -7.45 -12.83
N ILE A 441 68.50 -8.24 -11.76
CA ILE A 441 69.07 -7.80 -10.46
C ILE A 441 70.56 -8.15 -10.30
N ASN A 442 71.13 -9.04 -11.12
CA ASN A 442 72.55 -9.44 -11.03
C ASN A 442 73.47 -8.82 -12.12
N LYS A 443 73.09 -7.67 -12.69
CA LYS A 443 73.96 -6.85 -13.58
C LYS A 443 73.87 -5.36 -13.25
N THR A 444 74.01 -5.02 -11.98
CA THR A 444 74.38 -3.68 -11.50
C THR A 444 75.60 -3.78 -10.62
#